data_AF-A0A1Y1QEW3-F1
#
_entry.id   AF-A0A1Y1QEW3-F1
#
_cell.length_a   1.000
_cell.length_b   1.000
_cell.length_c   1.000
_cell.angle_alpha   90.00
_cell.angle_beta   90.00
_cell.angle_gamma   90.00
#
_symmetry.space_group_name_H-M   'P 1'
#
loop_
_entity.id
_entity.type
_entity.pdbx_description
1 polymer ?
#
loop_
_entity_poly.entity_id
_entity_poly.type
_entity_poly.pdbx_seq_one_letter_code
_entity_poly.pdbx_strand_id
1 'polypeptide(L)'
;YAEAKRKLFHWSDLKAVVLNVDDAFGQRLAAELAAQPLALIGYGVGAVEDYPAGTLVATDPIFDHSGIRATVVYGQETGLLQAPVLGQFNLHNLLAALGVLLLAKGVPFHAALQRLQAVWVVPGRMERVISTPLSDRLVVVDYAHTPGALQQVLKAVRVHTRGRLLCVFGCGGDRDRGKRPLMSKIAESDADVVIVTDDNPRSENPQQIFEDIMQGIHNKASVTFEHDRAQAIRLAIRQAQPGDTVLIAGKGHETVQILAHGTVPFDDRLQAAQALQALQACGV
;
A
#
# COMPACT_ATOMS: atom_id res chain seq x y z
N TYR A 1 -6.92 -11.42 22.21
CA TYR A 1 -6.58 -11.44 20.77
C TYR A 1 -5.30 -12.24 20.49
N ALA A 2 -4.14 -11.89 21.08
CA ALA A 2 -2.88 -12.61 20.89
C ALA A 2 -2.97 -14.13 21.17
N GLU A 3 -3.57 -14.53 22.29
CA GLU A 3 -3.80 -15.96 22.60
C GLU A 3 -4.63 -16.70 21.55
N ALA A 4 -5.59 -16.02 20.90
CA ALA A 4 -6.38 -16.64 19.84
C ALA A 4 -5.53 -16.94 18.60
N LYS A 5 -4.58 -16.04 18.25
CA LYS A 5 -3.61 -16.29 17.17
C LYS A 5 -2.57 -17.35 17.55
N ARG A 6 -2.13 -17.37 18.82
CA ARG A 6 -1.17 -18.36 19.32
C ARG A 6 -1.63 -19.79 19.06
N LYS A 7 -2.93 -20.07 19.20
CA LYS A 7 -3.53 -21.40 18.92
C LYS A 7 -3.17 -21.97 17.54
N LEU A 8 -2.97 -21.14 16.52
CA LEU A 8 -2.58 -21.59 15.17
C LEU A 8 -1.24 -22.35 15.19
N PHE A 9 -0.33 -21.95 16.07
CA PHE A 9 1.04 -22.47 16.13
C PHE A 9 1.17 -23.73 16.99
N HIS A 10 0.07 -24.21 17.57
CA HIS A 10 0.00 -25.47 18.32
C HIS A 10 -0.91 -26.51 17.64
N TRP A 11 -1.21 -26.33 16.35
CA TRP A 11 -1.91 -27.35 15.57
C TRP A 11 -1.04 -28.59 15.44
N SER A 12 -1.62 -29.77 15.69
CA SER A 12 -0.89 -31.04 15.71
C SER A 12 -0.20 -31.38 14.38
N ASP A 13 -0.77 -30.94 13.27
CA ASP A 13 -0.27 -31.24 11.92
C ASP A 13 0.63 -30.13 11.36
N LEU A 14 0.95 -29.12 12.16
CA LEU A 14 1.84 -28.03 11.75
C LEU A 14 3.27 -28.55 11.61
N LYS A 15 3.92 -28.25 10.48
CA LYS A 15 5.28 -28.72 10.17
C LYS A 15 6.32 -27.62 10.07
N ALA A 16 5.87 -26.42 9.67
CA ALA A 16 6.73 -25.30 9.36
C ALA A 16 6.11 -24.01 9.90
N VAL A 17 6.94 -23.15 10.48
CA VAL A 17 6.55 -21.90 11.11
C VAL A 17 7.46 -20.77 10.62
N VAL A 18 6.84 -19.68 10.19
CA VAL A 18 7.55 -18.46 9.75
C VAL A 18 7.04 -17.30 10.58
N LEU A 19 7.94 -16.60 11.28
CA LEU A 19 7.57 -15.58 12.27
C LEU A 19 8.28 -14.26 12.02
N ASN A 20 7.52 -13.17 12.12
CA ASN A 20 8.09 -11.82 12.18
C ASN A 20 8.77 -11.63 13.54
N VAL A 21 10.11 -11.54 13.56
CA VAL A 21 10.87 -11.31 14.79
C VAL A 21 11.15 -9.83 15.05
N ASP A 22 10.68 -8.91 14.18
CA ASP A 22 10.58 -7.49 14.53
C ASP A 22 9.39 -7.21 15.47
N ASP A 23 8.44 -8.14 15.56
CA ASP A 23 7.29 -8.05 16.45
C ASP A 23 7.52 -8.78 17.77
N ALA A 24 7.23 -8.12 18.89
CA ALA A 24 7.46 -8.68 20.22
C ALA A 24 6.68 -9.98 20.50
N PHE A 25 5.48 -10.16 19.90
CA PHE A 25 4.75 -11.42 20.01
C PHE A 25 5.41 -12.52 19.17
N GLY A 26 5.89 -12.19 17.97
CA GLY A 26 6.66 -13.12 17.14
C GLY A 26 7.95 -13.58 17.80
N GLN A 27 8.69 -12.69 18.46
CA GLN A 27 9.89 -13.04 19.25
C GLN A 27 9.59 -14.04 20.37
N ARG A 28 8.54 -13.77 21.18
CA ARG A 28 8.13 -14.68 22.26
C ARG A 28 7.73 -16.05 21.74
N LEU A 29 6.98 -16.08 20.64
CA LEU A 29 6.53 -17.31 20.02
C LEU A 29 7.69 -18.11 19.40
N ALA A 30 8.68 -17.43 18.79
CA ALA A 30 9.87 -18.08 18.29
C ALA A 30 10.65 -18.78 19.42
N ALA A 31 10.80 -18.12 20.57
CA ALA A 31 11.43 -18.71 21.75
C ALA A 31 10.62 -19.91 22.32
N GLU A 32 9.30 -19.81 22.36
CA GLU A 32 8.40 -20.89 22.81
C GLU A 32 8.50 -22.14 21.91
N LEU A 33 8.55 -21.94 20.59
CA LEU A 33 8.55 -23.03 19.62
C LEU A 33 9.93 -23.62 19.34
N ALA A 34 11.02 -22.95 19.74
CA ALA A 34 12.39 -23.38 19.48
C ALA A 34 12.73 -24.77 20.04
N ALA A 35 12.04 -25.21 21.10
CA ALA A 35 12.23 -26.52 21.71
C ALA A 35 11.38 -27.65 21.06
N GLN A 36 10.52 -27.32 20.10
CA GLN A 36 9.63 -28.28 19.45
C GLN A 36 10.28 -28.84 18.16
N PRO A 37 9.92 -30.07 17.73
CA PRO A 37 10.41 -30.67 16.49
C PRO A 37 9.71 -30.07 15.26
N LEU A 38 9.73 -28.74 15.14
CA LEU A 38 9.11 -27.96 14.06
C LEU A 38 10.21 -27.26 13.26
N ALA A 39 10.03 -27.17 11.95
CA ALA A 39 10.88 -26.31 11.15
C ALA A 39 10.47 -24.85 11.42
N LEU A 40 11.40 -23.98 11.80
CA LEU A 40 11.12 -22.58 12.15
C LEU A 40 12.11 -21.64 11.47
N ILE A 41 11.58 -20.59 10.83
CA ILE A 41 12.37 -19.44 10.34
C ILE A 41 11.79 -18.16 10.94
N GLY A 42 12.62 -17.39 11.63
CA GLY A 42 12.33 -15.98 11.93
C GLY A 42 12.68 -15.09 10.75
N TYR A 43 12.01 -13.95 10.60
CA TYR A 43 12.41 -12.91 9.66
C TYR A 43 12.32 -11.50 10.26
N GLY A 44 13.18 -10.60 9.79
CA GLY A 44 13.22 -9.21 10.25
C GLY A 44 13.92 -8.27 9.26
N VAL A 45 13.87 -6.97 9.55
CA VAL A 45 14.50 -5.91 8.74
C VAL A 45 15.44 -5.08 9.63
N GLY A 46 16.75 -5.17 9.40
CA GLY A 46 17.74 -4.50 10.25
C GLY A 46 19.17 -4.98 9.99
N ALA A 47 20.06 -4.77 10.97
CA ALA A 47 21.41 -5.32 10.94
C ALA A 47 21.36 -6.83 11.27
N VAL A 48 22.18 -7.65 10.59
CA VAL A 48 22.11 -9.11 10.74
C VAL A 48 22.46 -9.55 12.16
N GLU A 49 23.40 -8.84 12.79
CA GLU A 49 23.87 -9.04 14.16
C GLU A 49 22.81 -8.79 15.24
N ASP A 50 21.72 -8.08 14.92
CA ASP A 50 20.61 -7.83 15.85
C ASP A 50 19.67 -9.05 15.97
N TYR A 51 19.85 -10.08 15.12
CA TYR A 51 18.96 -11.24 15.05
C TYR A 51 19.66 -12.56 15.40
N PRO A 52 18.92 -13.56 15.92
CA PRO A 52 19.45 -14.90 16.12
C PRO A 52 19.95 -15.54 14.81
N ALA A 53 20.97 -16.38 14.92
CA ALA A 53 21.48 -17.15 13.78
C ALA A 53 20.35 -17.98 13.12
N GLY A 54 20.32 -17.98 11.78
CA GLY A 54 19.26 -18.65 11.00
C GLY A 54 18.01 -17.80 10.76
N THR A 55 17.98 -16.54 11.20
CA THR A 55 16.95 -15.58 10.82
C THR A 55 17.14 -15.14 9.37
N LEU A 56 16.05 -14.99 8.63
CA LEU A 56 16.00 -14.37 7.31
C LEU A 56 15.94 -12.84 7.47
N VAL A 57 17.04 -12.14 7.20
CA VAL A 57 17.15 -10.70 7.47
C VAL A 57 17.23 -9.91 6.17
N ALA A 58 16.39 -8.89 6.01
CA ALA A 58 16.59 -7.88 4.97
C ALA A 58 17.43 -6.73 5.51
N THR A 59 18.46 -6.33 4.76
CA THR A 59 19.31 -5.18 5.02
C THR A 59 19.18 -4.17 3.88
N ASP A 60 19.52 -2.91 4.19
CA ASP A 60 19.63 -1.81 3.21
C ASP A 60 18.40 -1.66 2.29
N PRO A 61 17.17 -1.56 2.85
CA PRO A 61 15.98 -1.49 2.04
C PRO A 61 15.93 -0.18 1.25
N ILE A 62 15.65 -0.29 -0.05
CA ILE A 62 15.42 0.81 -0.97
C ILE A 62 13.96 0.73 -1.44
N PHE A 63 13.27 1.86 -1.28
CA PHE A 63 11.90 2.06 -1.74
C PHE A 63 11.93 3.12 -2.84
N ASP A 64 11.47 2.78 -4.03
CA ASP A 64 11.39 3.71 -5.15
C ASP A 64 10.15 3.45 -6.01
N HIS A 65 9.95 4.22 -7.08
CA HIS A 65 8.82 4.07 -7.98
C HIS A 65 8.76 2.69 -8.68
N SER A 66 9.88 1.95 -8.74
CA SER A 66 9.94 0.61 -9.30
C SER A 66 9.42 -0.47 -8.34
N GLY A 67 9.53 -0.24 -7.02
CA GLY A 67 9.03 -1.11 -5.97
C GLY A 67 9.95 -1.16 -4.76
N ILE A 68 10.19 -2.38 -4.27
CA ILE A 68 11.06 -2.66 -3.12
C ILE A 68 12.30 -3.40 -3.58
N ARG A 69 13.46 -2.97 -3.08
CA ARG A 69 14.72 -3.69 -3.19
C ARG A 69 15.38 -3.82 -1.82
N ALA A 70 15.94 -4.96 -1.50
CA ALA A 70 16.71 -5.15 -0.26
C ALA A 70 17.73 -6.27 -0.46
N THR A 71 18.87 -6.16 0.21
CA THR A 71 19.77 -7.31 0.37
C THR A 71 19.14 -8.24 1.39
N VAL A 72 19.12 -9.54 1.11
CA VAL A 72 18.58 -10.56 2.04
C VAL A 72 19.67 -11.54 2.38
N VAL A 73 19.85 -11.77 3.67
CA VAL A 73 20.82 -12.70 4.25
C VAL A 73 20.08 -13.86 4.91
N TYR A 74 20.53 -15.08 4.63
CA TYR A 74 20.01 -16.30 5.25
C TYR A 74 21.13 -17.33 5.43
N GLY A 75 21.63 -17.47 6.66
CA GLY A 75 22.80 -18.30 6.93
C GLY A 75 24.04 -17.75 6.21
N GLN A 76 24.61 -18.54 5.30
CA GLN A 76 25.74 -18.12 4.45
C GLN A 76 25.31 -17.55 3.10
N GLU A 77 24.01 -17.62 2.78
CA GLU A 77 23.47 -17.11 1.52
C GLU A 77 23.23 -15.60 1.62
N THR A 78 23.47 -14.90 0.52
CA THR A 78 23.15 -13.48 0.37
C THR A 78 22.64 -13.22 -1.03
N GLY A 79 21.54 -12.49 -1.16
CA GLY A 79 20.94 -12.23 -2.46
C GLY A 79 20.10 -10.97 -2.48
N LEU A 80 19.79 -10.48 -3.68
CA LEU A 80 18.97 -9.30 -3.86
C LEU A 80 17.50 -9.69 -4.00
N LEU A 81 16.67 -9.21 -3.08
CA LEU A 81 15.22 -9.21 -3.22
C LEU A 81 14.81 -7.99 -4.04
N GLN A 82 14.02 -8.21 -5.09
CA GLN A 82 13.39 -7.16 -5.88
C GLN A 82 11.94 -7.55 -6.12
N ALA A 83 11.00 -6.63 -5.87
CA ALA A 83 9.59 -6.89 -6.09
C ALA A 83 8.85 -5.60 -6.51
N PRO A 84 7.95 -5.67 -7.51
CA PRO A 84 7.21 -4.51 -8.03
C PRO A 84 5.99 -4.16 -7.16
N VAL A 85 6.11 -4.30 -5.84
CA VAL A 85 5.08 -3.94 -4.86
C VAL A 85 5.50 -2.70 -4.08
N LEU A 86 4.53 -2.02 -3.49
CA LEU A 86 4.74 -0.75 -2.79
C LEU A 86 4.39 -0.89 -1.30
N GLY A 87 4.94 -0.02 -0.47
CA GLY A 87 4.73 0.02 0.98
C GLY A 87 5.80 -0.72 1.76
N GLN A 88 6.35 -0.06 2.79
CA GLN A 88 7.36 -0.65 3.66
C GLN A 88 6.92 -1.98 4.30
N PHE A 89 5.64 -2.11 4.65
CA PHE A 89 5.09 -3.34 5.24
C PHE A 89 5.14 -4.53 4.28
N ASN A 90 5.19 -4.28 2.96
CA ASN A 90 5.30 -5.35 1.99
C ASN A 90 6.70 -5.97 1.99
N LEU A 91 7.74 -5.32 2.49
CA LEU A 91 9.02 -5.97 2.72
C LEU A 91 8.88 -7.12 3.73
N HIS A 92 8.20 -6.88 4.86
CA HIS A 92 7.88 -7.94 5.83
C HIS A 92 7.03 -9.06 5.21
N ASN A 93 6.05 -8.72 4.38
CA ASN A 93 5.22 -9.73 3.69
C ASN A 93 6.04 -10.56 2.69
N LEU A 94 6.98 -9.94 1.98
CA LEU A 94 7.86 -10.64 1.05
C LEU A 94 8.83 -11.56 1.79
N LEU A 95 9.36 -11.14 2.94
CA LEU A 95 10.19 -11.99 3.79
C LEU A 95 9.41 -13.16 4.38
N ALA A 96 8.15 -12.94 4.80
CA ALA A 96 7.28 -14.02 5.24
C ALA A 96 7.03 -15.04 4.11
N ALA A 97 6.73 -14.56 2.90
CA ALA A 97 6.52 -15.40 1.73
C ALA A 97 7.81 -16.16 1.35
N LEU A 98 8.97 -15.49 1.40
CA LEU A 98 10.28 -16.09 1.18
C LEU A 98 10.53 -17.21 2.19
N GLY A 99 10.35 -16.94 3.49
CA GLY A 99 10.48 -17.95 4.54
C GLY A 99 9.60 -19.18 4.29
N VAL A 100 8.36 -18.99 3.83
CA VAL A 100 7.47 -20.11 3.47
C VAL A 100 7.98 -20.90 2.26
N LEU A 101 8.49 -20.22 1.22
CA LEU A 101 9.05 -20.88 0.04
C LEU A 101 10.31 -21.71 0.39
N LEU A 102 11.18 -21.18 1.25
CA LEU A 102 12.37 -21.88 1.71
C LEU A 102 11.99 -23.09 2.58
N LEU A 103 11.19 -22.85 3.62
CA LEU A 103 10.96 -23.82 4.70
C LEU A 103 9.92 -24.89 4.34
N ALA A 104 8.79 -24.47 3.78
CA ALA A 104 7.66 -25.37 3.54
C ALA A 104 7.65 -25.96 2.13
N LYS A 105 8.33 -25.32 1.17
CA LYS A 105 8.36 -25.75 -0.24
C LYS A 105 9.74 -26.20 -0.71
N GLY A 106 10.80 -25.98 0.06
CA GLY A 106 12.16 -26.40 -0.30
C GLY A 106 12.68 -25.71 -1.56
N VAL A 107 12.18 -24.51 -1.87
CA VAL A 107 12.64 -23.75 -3.05
C VAL A 107 14.04 -23.21 -2.74
N PRO A 108 15.03 -23.39 -3.63
CA PRO A 108 16.37 -22.84 -3.43
C PRO A 108 16.36 -21.32 -3.25
N PHE A 109 17.23 -20.79 -2.39
CA PHE A 109 17.23 -19.38 -1.97
C PHE A 109 17.16 -18.38 -3.14
N HIS A 110 18.10 -18.48 -4.07
CA HIS A 110 18.13 -17.60 -5.24
C HIS A 110 16.93 -17.79 -6.19
N ALA A 111 16.44 -19.02 -6.33
CA ALA A 111 15.25 -19.29 -7.13
C ALA A 111 14.00 -18.67 -6.49
N ALA A 112 13.88 -18.70 -5.16
CA ALA A 112 12.79 -18.05 -4.45
C ALA A 112 12.83 -16.52 -4.62
N LEU A 113 14.00 -15.89 -4.50
CA LEU A 113 14.19 -14.45 -4.76
C LEU A 113 13.78 -14.06 -6.19
N GLN A 114 14.18 -14.82 -7.20
CA GLN A 114 13.78 -14.58 -8.59
C GLN A 114 12.26 -14.65 -8.78
N ARG A 115 11.57 -15.58 -8.10
CA ARG A 115 10.11 -15.72 -8.19
C ARG A 115 9.36 -14.53 -7.59
N LEU A 116 9.90 -13.90 -6.55
CA LEU A 116 9.30 -12.72 -5.93
C LEU A 116 9.27 -11.50 -6.87
N GLN A 117 10.12 -11.46 -7.92
CA GLN A 117 10.09 -10.39 -8.92
C GLN A 117 8.79 -10.36 -9.73
N ALA A 118 8.07 -11.48 -9.81
CA ALA A 118 6.84 -11.63 -10.57
C ALA A 118 5.56 -11.45 -9.72
N VAL A 119 5.69 -11.08 -8.44
CA VAL A 119 4.53 -10.88 -7.57
C VAL A 119 3.71 -9.68 -8.03
N TRP A 120 2.40 -9.80 -7.95
CA TRP A 120 1.46 -8.71 -8.18
C TRP A 120 0.60 -8.47 -6.94
N VAL A 121 0.04 -7.28 -6.84
CA VAL A 121 -0.89 -6.93 -5.77
C VAL A 121 -2.31 -7.38 -6.10
N VAL A 122 -3.16 -7.46 -5.08
CA VAL A 122 -4.61 -7.60 -5.27
C VAL A 122 -5.12 -6.34 -6.00
N PRO A 123 -5.98 -6.47 -7.04
CA PRO A 123 -6.54 -5.31 -7.71
C PRO A 123 -7.15 -4.30 -6.73
N GLY A 124 -6.82 -3.01 -6.91
CA GLY A 124 -7.24 -1.90 -6.07
C GLY A 124 -6.56 -1.82 -4.70
N ARG A 125 -5.43 -2.52 -4.47
CA ARG A 125 -4.66 -2.48 -3.23
C ARG A 125 -3.22 -2.10 -3.50
N MET A 126 -2.82 -0.86 -3.20
CA MET A 126 -1.50 -0.32 -3.55
C MET A 126 -1.15 -0.58 -5.03
N GLU A 127 -2.15 -0.51 -5.91
CA GLU A 127 -2.01 -0.90 -7.31
C GLU A 127 -1.34 0.23 -8.09
N ARG A 128 -0.12 -0.01 -8.57
CA ARG A 128 0.57 0.91 -9.47
C ARG A 128 -0.10 0.89 -10.84
N VAL A 129 -0.55 2.05 -11.30
CA VAL A 129 -1.03 2.23 -12.67
C VAL A 129 0.19 2.44 -13.59
N ILE A 130 0.40 1.49 -14.49
CA ILE A 130 1.55 1.49 -15.41
C ILE A 130 1.17 2.25 -16.69
N SER A 131 2.09 3.09 -17.18
CA SER A 131 2.01 3.77 -18.47
C SER A 131 3.15 3.34 -19.40
N THR A 132 2.95 3.53 -20.71
CA THR A 132 3.95 3.25 -21.74
C THR A 132 4.10 4.46 -22.67
N PRO A 133 5.26 5.16 -22.71
CA PRO A 133 6.50 4.85 -21.99
C PRO A 133 6.35 4.99 -20.46
N LEU A 134 7.28 4.44 -19.68
CA LEU A 134 7.24 4.55 -18.23
C LEU A 134 7.37 6.02 -17.81
N SER A 135 6.43 6.48 -17.00
CA SER A 135 6.50 7.79 -16.35
C SER A 135 7.33 7.71 -15.07
N ASP A 136 8.13 8.73 -14.78
CA ASP A 136 8.78 8.89 -13.47
C ASP A 136 7.82 9.46 -12.40
N ARG A 137 6.52 9.57 -12.72
CA ARG A 137 5.44 9.86 -11.79
C ARG A 137 4.83 8.54 -11.32
N LEU A 138 4.85 8.28 -10.02
CA LEU A 138 4.21 7.08 -9.47
C LEU A 138 2.71 7.35 -9.27
N VAL A 139 1.84 6.57 -9.90
CA VAL A 139 0.38 6.66 -9.70
C VAL A 139 -0.11 5.37 -9.06
N VAL A 140 -0.80 5.50 -7.93
CA VAL A 140 -1.24 4.38 -7.09
C VAL A 140 -2.74 4.47 -6.84
N VAL A 141 -3.47 3.37 -7.04
CA VAL A 141 -4.89 3.23 -6.71
C VAL A 141 -5.05 2.34 -5.49
N ASP A 142 -5.81 2.79 -4.49
CA ASP A 142 -6.10 2.02 -3.28
C ASP A 142 -7.55 2.17 -2.80
N TYR A 143 -8.08 1.11 -2.18
CA TYR A 143 -9.44 1.06 -1.60
C TYR A 143 -9.59 1.75 -0.23
N ALA A 144 -8.56 2.42 0.27
CA ALA A 144 -8.57 3.10 1.56
C ALA A 144 -9.71 4.15 1.65
N HIS A 145 -10.82 3.77 2.30
CA HIS A 145 -12.02 4.59 2.49
C HIS A 145 -12.36 4.81 3.97
N THR A 146 -11.40 4.55 4.87
CA THR A 146 -11.50 4.80 6.31
C THR A 146 -10.29 5.61 6.78
N PRO A 147 -10.37 6.35 7.91
CA PRO A 147 -9.26 7.18 8.37
C PRO A 147 -7.97 6.38 8.58
N GLY A 148 -8.05 5.25 9.30
CA GLY A 148 -6.89 4.40 9.55
C GLY A 148 -6.29 3.81 8.26
N ALA A 149 -7.12 3.38 7.32
CA ALA A 149 -6.64 2.88 6.04
C ALA A 149 -5.95 3.98 5.21
N LEU A 150 -6.53 5.19 5.18
CA LEU A 150 -5.97 6.33 4.46
C LEU A 150 -4.59 6.73 5.02
N GLN A 151 -4.46 6.76 6.35
CA GLN A 151 -3.18 7.03 6.99
C GLN A 151 -2.13 5.97 6.65
N GLN A 152 -2.51 4.69 6.67
CA GLN A 152 -1.59 3.60 6.37
C GLN A 152 -1.10 3.64 4.92
N VAL A 153 -2.01 3.86 3.96
CA VAL A 153 -1.65 3.93 2.55
C VAL A 153 -0.77 5.15 2.26
N LEU A 154 -1.04 6.32 2.84
CA LEU A 154 -0.22 7.53 2.69
C LEU A 154 1.20 7.31 3.21
N LYS A 155 1.34 6.75 4.41
CA LYS A 155 2.66 6.38 4.97
C LYS A 155 3.37 5.34 4.09
N ALA A 156 2.63 4.37 3.58
CA ALA A 156 3.17 3.31 2.74
C ALA A 156 3.71 3.84 1.40
N VAL A 157 3.02 4.80 0.75
CA VAL A 157 3.52 5.38 -0.50
C VAL A 157 4.57 6.46 -0.28
N ARG A 158 4.59 7.13 0.88
CA ARG A 158 5.55 8.20 1.17
C ARG A 158 7.00 7.76 1.06
N VAL A 159 7.33 6.54 1.52
CA VAL A 159 8.71 6.02 1.41
C VAL A 159 9.17 5.80 -0.04
N HIS A 160 8.23 5.70 -0.99
CA HIS A 160 8.54 5.62 -2.42
C HIS A 160 8.60 7.00 -3.08
N THR A 161 8.15 8.07 -2.40
CA THR A 161 7.97 9.40 -2.99
C THR A 161 9.24 10.23 -2.81
N ARG A 162 9.86 10.67 -3.92
CA ARG A 162 11.03 11.57 -3.88
C ARG A 162 10.63 13.04 -3.84
N GLY A 163 9.60 13.40 -4.60
CA GLY A 163 9.04 14.74 -4.66
C GLY A 163 7.85 14.89 -3.72
N ARG A 164 6.74 15.35 -4.27
CA ARG A 164 5.48 15.58 -3.55
C ARG A 164 4.60 14.34 -3.58
N LEU A 165 3.85 14.14 -2.51
CA LEU A 165 2.76 13.19 -2.41
C LEU A 165 1.42 13.92 -2.59
N LEU A 166 0.72 13.62 -3.69
CA LEU A 166 -0.59 14.14 -4.00
C LEU A 166 -1.64 13.09 -3.63
N CYS A 167 -2.68 13.49 -2.90
CA CYS A 167 -3.78 12.61 -2.47
C CYS A 167 -5.10 13.05 -3.10
N VAL A 168 -5.70 12.16 -3.90
CA VAL A 168 -7.06 12.29 -4.43
C VAL A 168 -7.97 11.36 -3.65
N PHE A 169 -8.98 11.90 -2.96
CA PHE A 169 -9.93 11.07 -2.22
C PHE A 169 -11.31 11.72 -2.14
N GLY A 170 -12.30 10.87 -1.84
CA GLY A 170 -13.67 11.28 -1.57
C GLY A 170 -14.26 10.49 -0.41
N CYS A 171 -15.48 10.82 -0.02
CA CYS A 171 -16.25 10.03 0.93
C CYS A 171 -17.60 9.62 0.32
N GLY A 172 -18.05 8.41 0.64
CA GLY A 172 -19.39 7.97 0.28
C GLY A 172 -20.49 8.75 1.02
N GLY A 173 -21.58 9.05 0.31
CA GLY A 173 -22.81 9.58 0.88
C GLY A 173 -23.70 8.49 1.50
N ASP A 174 -24.71 8.91 2.25
CA ASP A 174 -25.69 8.06 2.95
C ASP A 174 -25.08 7.08 3.98
N ARG A 175 -23.82 7.31 4.40
CA ARG A 175 -23.12 6.48 5.39
C ARG A 175 -21.96 7.21 6.08
N ASP A 176 -21.59 6.72 7.26
CA ASP A 176 -20.34 7.01 7.98
C ASP A 176 -19.87 8.47 8.02
N ARG A 177 -20.77 9.45 8.22
CA ARG A 177 -20.43 10.88 8.18
C ARG A 177 -19.27 11.27 9.10
N GLY A 178 -19.18 10.63 10.28
CA GLY A 178 -18.15 10.90 11.27
C GLY A 178 -16.71 10.66 10.80
N LYS A 179 -16.49 9.90 9.71
CA LYS A 179 -15.15 9.67 9.17
C LYS A 179 -14.63 10.81 8.29
N ARG A 180 -15.52 11.64 7.74
CA ARG A 180 -15.20 12.67 6.73
C ARG A 180 -14.14 13.67 7.22
N PRO A 181 -14.33 14.35 8.37
CA PRO A 181 -13.30 15.27 8.89
C PRO A 181 -12.03 14.55 9.35
N LEU A 182 -12.12 13.27 9.76
CA LEU A 182 -10.95 12.50 10.15
C LEU A 182 -10.06 12.15 8.96
N MET A 183 -10.67 11.75 7.83
CA MET A 183 -9.95 11.44 6.60
C MET A 183 -9.25 12.67 6.02
N SER A 184 -9.92 13.82 6.01
CA SER A 184 -9.33 15.06 5.47
C SER A 184 -8.20 15.59 6.32
N LYS A 185 -8.32 15.55 7.65
CA LYS A 185 -7.22 15.89 8.57
C LYS A 185 -5.98 15.03 8.32
N ILE A 186 -6.16 13.73 8.07
CA ILE A 186 -5.07 12.82 7.74
C ILE A 186 -4.45 13.17 6.39
N ALA A 187 -5.27 13.41 5.37
CA ALA A 187 -4.78 13.83 4.06
C ALA A 187 -3.98 15.15 4.13
N GLU A 188 -4.46 16.15 4.89
CA GLU A 188 -3.76 17.42 5.11
C GLU A 188 -2.42 17.25 5.83
N SER A 189 -2.33 16.30 6.75
CA SER A 189 -1.11 16.07 7.53
C SER A 189 -0.07 15.24 6.79
N ASP A 190 -0.51 14.26 6.00
CA ASP A 190 0.37 13.21 5.46
C ASP A 190 0.59 13.35 3.93
N ALA A 191 -0.06 14.30 3.24
CA ALA A 191 0.15 14.60 1.82
C ALA A 191 0.51 16.08 1.60
N ASP A 192 1.28 16.36 0.55
CA ASP A 192 1.71 17.73 0.20
C ASP A 192 0.65 18.47 -0.63
N VAL A 193 -0.19 17.74 -1.36
CA VAL A 193 -1.33 18.29 -2.13
C VAL A 193 -2.54 17.41 -1.89
N VAL A 194 -3.67 18.04 -1.56
CA VAL A 194 -4.94 17.36 -1.31
C VAL A 194 -5.98 17.79 -2.33
N ILE A 195 -6.56 16.82 -3.02
CA ILE A 195 -7.65 17.01 -3.97
C ILE A 195 -8.85 16.20 -3.46
N VAL A 196 -9.89 16.90 -3.03
CA VAL A 196 -11.15 16.29 -2.62
C VAL A 196 -12.06 16.18 -3.82
N THR A 197 -12.75 15.05 -3.93
CA THR A 197 -13.67 14.79 -5.04
C THR A 197 -14.84 13.90 -4.59
N ASP A 198 -15.81 13.70 -5.47
CA ASP A 198 -16.91 12.79 -5.21
C ASP A 198 -16.41 11.34 -5.29
N ASP A 199 -16.81 10.49 -4.35
CA ASP A 199 -16.64 9.04 -4.45
C ASP A 199 -17.98 8.42 -4.87
N ASN A 200 -18.80 8.00 -3.92
CA ASN A 200 -20.13 7.47 -4.17
C ASN A 200 -21.14 8.37 -3.44
N PRO A 201 -21.52 9.54 -3.97
CA PRO A 201 -22.39 10.49 -3.28
C PRO A 201 -23.79 9.93 -3.01
N ARG A 202 -24.27 8.96 -3.81
CA ARG A 202 -25.61 8.35 -3.67
C ARG A 202 -26.69 9.43 -3.66
N SER A 203 -27.62 9.39 -2.70
CA SER A 203 -28.71 10.37 -2.61
C SER A 203 -28.34 11.65 -1.85
N GLU A 204 -27.19 11.66 -1.18
CA GLU A 204 -26.72 12.82 -0.44
C GLU A 204 -26.16 13.90 -1.38
N ASN A 205 -26.37 15.17 -1.02
CA ASN A 205 -25.82 16.30 -1.78
C ASN A 205 -24.28 16.27 -1.73
N PRO A 206 -23.57 16.18 -2.88
CA PRO A 206 -22.11 16.19 -2.92
C PRO A 206 -21.49 17.40 -2.20
N GLN A 207 -22.12 18.57 -2.28
CA GLN A 207 -21.67 19.78 -1.59
C GLN A 207 -21.70 19.61 -0.06
N GLN A 208 -22.70 18.92 0.48
CA GLN A 208 -22.77 18.63 1.92
C GLN A 208 -21.67 17.67 2.36
N ILE A 209 -21.38 16.64 1.54
CA ILE A 209 -20.28 15.70 1.81
C ILE A 209 -18.96 16.47 1.85
N PHE A 210 -18.74 17.37 0.89
CA PHE A 210 -17.57 18.24 0.86
C PHE A 210 -17.46 19.12 2.10
N GLU A 211 -18.54 19.80 2.49
CA GLU A 211 -18.55 20.64 3.70
C GLU A 211 -18.18 19.85 4.95
N ASP A 212 -18.68 18.62 5.08
CA ASP A 212 -18.32 17.71 6.18
C ASP A 212 -16.84 17.30 6.14
N ILE A 213 -16.29 17.03 4.95
CA ILE A 213 -14.85 16.74 4.76
C ILE A 213 -14.02 17.97 5.17
N MET A 214 -14.40 19.17 4.76
CA MET A 214 -13.67 20.41 5.02
C MET A 214 -13.64 20.83 6.50
N GLN A 215 -14.48 20.25 7.36
CA GLN A 215 -14.41 20.46 8.81
C GLN A 215 -13.10 19.93 9.42
N GLY A 216 -12.43 18.98 8.76
CA GLY A 216 -11.16 18.42 9.23
C GLY A 216 -9.90 19.13 8.71
N ILE A 217 -10.07 20.11 7.82
CA ILE A 217 -8.98 20.86 7.17
C ILE A 217 -8.73 22.16 7.92
N HIS A 218 -7.49 22.43 8.32
CA HIS A 218 -7.09 23.70 8.94
C HIS A 218 -6.89 24.78 7.88
N ASN A 219 -6.12 24.50 6.82
CA ASN A 219 -5.87 25.45 5.73
C ASN A 219 -6.76 25.13 4.53
N LYS A 220 -7.99 25.64 4.53
CA LYS A 220 -8.96 25.38 3.46
C LYS A 220 -8.48 25.85 2.08
N ALA A 221 -7.60 26.84 2.02
CA ALA A 221 -7.07 27.39 0.77
C ALA A 221 -6.04 26.47 0.09
N SER A 222 -5.46 25.50 0.81
CA SER A 222 -4.51 24.54 0.24
C SER A 222 -5.16 23.27 -0.30
N VAL A 223 -6.48 23.13 -0.19
CA VAL A 223 -7.23 21.97 -0.69
C VAL A 223 -7.94 22.35 -1.97
N THR A 224 -7.74 21.55 -3.02
CA THR A 224 -8.53 21.68 -4.25
C THR A 224 -9.76 20.80 -4.15
N PHE A 225 -10.88 21.34 -4.62
CA PHE A 225 -12.13 20.60 -4.73
C PHE A 225 -12.56 20.49 -6.19
N GLU A 226 -12.87 19.28 -6.63
CA GLU A 226 -13.36 18.97 -7.96
C GLU A 226 -14.36 17.82 -7.87
N HIS A 227 -15.65 18.10 -8.10
CA HIS A 227 -16.72 17.12 -7.98
C HIS A 227 -16.54 15.95 -8.95
N ASP A 228 -16.13 16.22 -10.19
CA ASP A 228 -15.93 15.16 -11.17
C ASP A 228 -14.65 14.39 -10.83
N ARG A 229 -14.81 13.15 -10.34
CA ARG A 229 -13.71 12.28 -9.96
C ARG A 229 -12.71 12.04 -11.08
N ALA A 230 -13.17 11.94 -12.32
CA ALA A 230 -12.27 11.81 -13.46
C ALA A 230 -11.45 13.09 -13.69
N GLN A 231 -12.07 14.26 -13.54
CA GLN A 231 -11.36 15.54 -13.61
C GLN A 231 -10.36 15.70 -12.47
N ALA A 232 -10.71 15.32 -11.25
CA ALA A 232 -9.83 15.36 -10.09
C ALA A 232 -8.58 14.49 -10.30
N ILE A 233 -8.76 13.27 -10.81
CA ILE A 233 -7.66 12.37 -11.17
C ILE A 233 -6.79 12.98 -12.28
N ARG A 234 -7.40 13.53 -13.35
CA ARG A 234 -6.67 14.21 -14.43
C ARG A 234 -5.91 15.43 -13.93
N LEU A 235 -6.48 16.19 -12.99
CA LEU A 235 -5.83 17.35 -12.39
C LEU A 235 -4.59 16.93 -11.60
N ALA A 236 -4.73 15.93 -10.73
CA ALA A 236 -3.64 15.42 -9.91
C ALA A 236 -2.47 14.92 -10.77
N ILE A 237 -2.77 14.11 -11.79
CA ILE A 237 -1.74 13.54 -12.67
C ILE A 237 -1.05 14.62 -13.52
N ARG A 238 -1.78 15.64 -13.99
CA ARG A 238 -1.18 16.77 -14.72
C ARG A 238 -0.33 17.66 -13.82
N GLN A 239 -0.70 17.84 -12.56
CA GLN A 239 0.05 18.64 -11.60
C GLN A 239 1.33 17.95 -11.12
N ALA A 240 1.34 16.61 -11.09
CA ALA A 240 2.47 15.81 -10.66
C ALA A 240 3.70 16.04 -11.55
N GLN A 241 4.86 16.19 -10.92
CA GLN A 241 6.17 16.29 -11.57
C GLN A 241 6.91 14.95 -11.52
N PRO A 242 7.94 14.72 -12.36
CA PRO A 242 8.84 13.57 -12.20
C PRO A 242 9.35 13.46 -10.74
N GLY A 243 9.27 12.27 -10.15
CA GLY A 243 9.57 12.03 -8.74
C GLY A 243 8.38 12.21 -7.77
N ASP A 244 7.28 12.81 -8.21
CA ASP A 244 6.04 12.89 -7.41
C ASP A 244 5.28 11.55 -7.42
N THR A 245 4.45 11.37 -6.40
CA THR A 245 3.50 10.26 -6.28
C THR A 245 2.07 10.79 -6.20
N VAL A 246 1.16 10.21 -6.98
CA VAL A 246 -0.29 10.46 -6.92
C VAL A 246 -0.97 9.22 -6.34
N LEU A 247 -1.55 9.36 -5.16
CA LEU A 247 -2.43 8.37 -4.55
C LEU A 247 -3.89 8.70 -4.87
N ILE A 248 -4.60 7.74 -5.44
CA ILE A 248 -6.05 7.79 -5.68
C ILE A 248 -6.71 6.80 -4.72
N ALA A 249 -7.37 7.31 -3.69
CA ALA A 249 -7.94 6.53 -2.60
C ALA A 249 -9.48 6.47 -2.65
N GLY A 250 -10.03 5.37 -2.16
CA GLY A 250 -11.46 5.19 -1.87
C GLY A 250 -12.09 4.02 -2.62
N LYS A 251 -11.96 3.98 -3.95
CA LYS A 251 -12.69 3.02 -4.80
C LYS A 251 -11.93 1.73 -5.09
N GLY A 252 -10.60 1.77 -5.11
CA GLY A 252 -9.76 0.59 -5.35
C GLY A 252 -10.13 -0.14 -6.65
N HIS A 253 -10.78 -1.30 -6.52
CA HIS A 253 -11.18 -2.16 -7.65
C HIS A 253 -12.63 -1.95 -8.09
N GLU A 254 -13.38 -1.05 -7.44
CA GLU A 254 -14.74 -0.71 -7.87
C GLU A 254 -14.72 -0.13 -9.28
N THR A 255 -15.63 -0.61 -10.13
CA THR A 255 -15.76 -0.24 -11.55
C THR A 255 -17.00 0.60 -11.84
N VAL A 256 -17.62 1.14 -10.79
CA VAL A 256 -18.81 1.98 -10.88
C VAL A 256 -18.77 3.16 -9.92
N GLN A 257 -19.52 4.20 -10.24
CA GLN A 257 -19.81 5.32 -9.36
C GLN A 257 -21.32 5.43 -9.11
N ILE A 258 -21.72 5.56 -7.84
CA ILE A 258 -23.13 5.62 -7.45
C ILE A 258 -23.54 7.07 -7.20
N LEU A 259 -24.44 7.58 -8.05
CA LEU A 259 -24.98 8.94 -8.04
C LEU A 259 -26.48 8.91 -7.68
N ALA A 260 -27.07 10.08 -7.40
CA ALA A 260 -28.49 10.18 -7.02
C ALA A 260 -29.44 9.68 -8.12
N HIS A 261 -29.04 9.83 -9.37
CA HIS A 261 -29.82 9.47 -10.56
C HIS A 261 -29.44 8.11 -11.16
N GLY A 262 -28.54 7.36 -10.52
CA GLY A 262 -28.18 6.01 -10.96
C GLY A 262 -26.71 5.65 -10.78
N THR A 263 -26.34 4.46 -11.25
CA THR A 263 -24.97 3.96 -11.22
C THR A 263 -24.35 4.07 -12.61
N VAL A 264 -23.17 4.67 -12.70
CA VAL A 264 -22.44 4.85 -13.96
C VAL A 264 -21.13 4.04 -13.96
N PRO A 265 -20.67 3.52 -15.11
CA PRO A 265 -19.35 2.89 -15.20
C PRO A 265 -18.23 3.87 -14.87
N PHE A 266 -17.36 3.52 -13.93
CA PHE A 266 -16.26 4.37 -13.49
C PHE A 266 -15.17 3.54 -12.78
N ASP A 267 -13.94 3.58 -13.28
CA ASP A 267 -12.80 2.85 -12.69
C ASP A 267 -11.60 3.79 -12.54
N ASP A 268 -11.16 4.00 -11.30
CA ASP A 268 -10.00 4.86 -10.97
C ASP A 268 -8.75 4.48 -11.78
N ARG A 269 -8.54 3.19 -12.02
CA ARG A 269 -7.35 2.66 -12.72
C ARG A 269 -7.40 3.03 -14.19
N LEU A 270 -8.58 2.92 -14.82
CA LEU A 270 -8.77 3.31 -16.21
C LEU A 270 -8.64 4.82 -16.37
N GLN A 271 -9.24 5.61 -15.46
CA GLN A 271 -9.12 7.08 -15.49
C GLN A 271 -7.68 7.53 -15.32
N ALA A 272 -6.94 6.92 -14.38
CA ALA A 272 -5.52 7.20 -14.16
C ALA A 272 -4.66 6.83 -15.37
N ALA A 273 -4.89 5.66 -15.97
CA ALA A 273 -4.14 5.21 -17.15
C ALA A 273 -4.38 6.15 -18.34
N GLN A 274 -5.64 6.54 -18.57
CA GLN A 274 -6.00 7.51 -19.62
C GLN A 274 -5.36 8.88 -19.38
N ALA A 275 -5.35 9.36 -18.13
CA ALA A 275 -4.72 10.63 -17.78
C ALA A 275 -3.20 10.62 -17.98
N LEU A 276 -2.53 9.52 -17.62
CA LEU A 276 -1.10 9.32 -17.89
C LEU A 276 -0.79 9.31 -19.39
N GLN A 277 -1.60 8.58 -20.17
CA GLN A 277 -1.43 8.52 -21.63
C GLN A 277 -1.63 9.89 -22.29
N ALA A 278 -2.64 10.65 -21.86
CA ALA A 278 -2.89 11.99 -22.35
C ALA A 278 -1.75 12.97 -22.02
N LEU A 279 -1.17 12.87 -20.82
CA LEU A 279 -0.01 13.69 -20.42
C LEU A 279 1.19 13.45 -21.35
N GLN A 280 1.46 12.18 -21.67
CA GLN A 280 2.55 11.77 -22.54
C GLN A 280 2.36 12.25 -23.99
N ALA A 281 1.12 12.19 -24.50
CA ALA A 281 0.79 12.70 -25.83
C ALA A 281 1.04 14.22 -25.97
N CYS A 282 0.97 14.96 -24.87
CA CYS A 282 1.25 16.40 -24.83
C CYS A 282 2.75 16.75 -24.70
N GLY A 283 3.65 15.76 -24.57
CA GLY A 283 5.11 15.97 -24.49
C GLY A 283 5.62 16.49 -23.14
N VAL A 284 4.92 16.18 -22.03
CA VAL A 284 5.21 16.65 -20.65
C VAL A 284 5.49 15.49 -19.70
#